data_AF-A0A4D9CVM8-F1
#
_entry.id   AF-A0A4D9CVM8-F1
#
_cell.length_a   1.000
_cell.length_b   1.000
_cell.length_c   1.000
_cell.angle_alpha   90.00
_cell.angle_beta   90.00
_cell.angle_gamma   90.00
#
_symmetry.space_group_name_H-M   'P 1'
#
loop_
_entity.id
_entity.type
_entity.pdbx_description
1 polymer ?
#
loop_
_entity_poly.entity_id
_entity_poly.type
_entity_poly.pdbx_seq_one_letter_code
_entity_poly.pdbx_strand_id
1 'polypeptide(L)'
;MQAFFVDMIALSRALCRALSLALGREEGWLEEACGEGGERISLLRAFHYMSSSSLPPSVPPSRALGSSPHTDWGLFTIILQQRQESTGEEEGDEEEGGLQFRGRPQGARVGAREEGEEMEWVRVPWVAETLIVNCGDFLAMLSERLVAEGKARAGRGREEGREGGTEKERRPFHSPVHRVTLSPSRDRTSLVFFFYPSYDAPMPATGREGLREERREVGRGGKGHKYNTLRGESEETRGEGGEASPLTFGEHLARKWAGVKSS
;
A
#
# COMPACT_ATOMS: atom_id res chain seq x y z
N MET A 1 23.72 6.79 -5.00
CA MET A 1 22.59 5.84 -5.19
C MET A 1 22.75 4.55 -4.38
N GLN A 2 23.87 3.83 -4.47
CA GLN A 2 24.05 2.59 -3.69
C GLN A 2 23.99 2.81 -2.17
N ALA A 3 24.69 3.82 -1.64
CA ALA A 3 24.62 4.14 -0.21
C ALA A 3 23.18 4.43 0.26
N PHE A 4 22.48 5.32 -0.47
CA PHE A 4 21.06 5.59 -0.22
C PHE A 4 20.19 4.33 -0.23
N PHE A 5 20.40 3.41 -1.17
CA PHE A 5 19.68 2.13 -1.21
C PHE A 5 19.93 1.28 0.04
N VAL A 6 21.18 1.19 0.50
CA VAL A 6 21.55 0.48 1.73
C VAL A 6 20.91 1.12 2.96
N ASP A 7 20.89 2.46 3.03
CA ASP A 7 20.24 3.19 4.12
C ASP A 7 18.73 2.93 4.14
N MET A 8 18.08 2.86 2.97
CA MET A 8 16.65 2.52 2.87
C MET A 8 16.35 1.08 3.31
N ILE A 9 17.27 0.12 3.08
CA ILE A 9 17.14 -1.23 3.64
C ILE A 9 17.24 -1.19 5.16
N ALA A 10 18.23 -0.48 5.70
CA ALA A 10 18.42 -0.35 7.14
C ALA A 10 17.21 0.28 7.83
N LEU A 11 16.66 1.35 7.24
CA LEU A 11 15.42 1.98 7.69
C LEU A 11 14.24 1.01 7.63
N SER A 12 14.08 0.25 6.54
CA SER A 12 12.99 -0.73 6.41
C SER A 12 13.03 -1.81 7.47
N ARG A 13 14.23 -2.33 7.80
CA ARG A 13 14.42 -3.28 8.89
C ARG A 13 14.10 -2.65 10.26
N ALA A 14 14.52 -1.41 10.48
CA ALA A 14 14.16 -0.69 11.71
C ALA A 14 12.64 -0.52 11.85
N LEU A 15 11.93 -0.22 10.76
CA LEU A 15 10.46 -0.17 10.72
C LEU A 15 9.84 -1.54 11.01
N CYS A 16 10.36 -2.63 10.44
CA CYS A 16 9.88 -3.99 10.75
C CYS A 16 9.95 -4.28 12.25
N ARG A 17 11.09 -3.98 12.89
CA ARG A 17 11.26 -4.21 14.33
C ARG A 17 10.32 -3.36 15.18
N ALA A 18 10.26 -2.06 14.89
CA ALA A 18 9.40 -1.12 15.61
C ALA A 18 7.91 -1.49 15.48
N LEU A 19 7.44 -1.82 14.28
CA LEU A 19 6.04 -2.19 14.06
C LEU A 19 5.71 -3.57 14.64
N SER A 20 6.66 -4.52 14.66
CA SER A 20 6.45 -5.81 15.33
C SER A 20 6.20 -5.63 16.83
N LEU A 21 7.00 -4.78 17.48
CA LEU A 21 6.80 -4.43 18.89
C LEU A 21 5.47 -3.69 19.11
N ALA A 22 5.11 -2.75 18.24
CA ALA A 22 3.84 -2.02 18.31
C ALA A 22 2.60 -2.95 18.18
N LEU A 23 2.75 -4.06 17.48
CA LEU A 23 1.73 -5.12 17.37
C LEU A 23 1.70 -6.09 18.58
N GLY A 24 2.56 -5.89 19.58
CA GLY A 24 2.71 -6.80 20.71
C GLY A 24 3.25 -8.17 20.28
N ARG A 25 4.18 -8.19 19.32
CA ARG A 25 4.89 -9.38 18.85
C ARG A 25 6.37 -9.30 19.22
N GLU A 26 7.08 -10.40 19.01
CA GLU A 26 8.54 -10.41 19.10
C GLU A 26 9.14 -9.44 18.07
N GLU A 27 10.25 -8.80 18.42
CA GLU A 27 10.90 -7.77 17.61
C GLU A 27 11.17 -8.23 16.16
N GLY A 28 11.56 -9.49 15.96
CA GLY A 28 11.86 -10.06 14.64
C GLY A 28 10.64 -10.49 13.82
N TRP A 29 9.41 -10.36 14.32
CA TRP A 29 8.25 -11.01 13.73
C TRP A 29 7.97 -10.60 12.26
N LEU A 30 8.00 -9.31 11.94
CA LEU A 30 7.83 -8.86 10.54
C LEU A 30 9.00 -9.26 9.65
N GLU A 31 10.22 -9.27 10.17
CA GLU A 31 11.40 -9.70 9.39
C GLU A 31 11.30 -11.19 9.06
N GLU A 32 10.90 -12.02 10.03
CA GLU A 32 10.64 -13.45 9.83
C GLU A 32 9.50 -13.68 8.82
N ALA A 33 8.39 -12.93 8.94
CA ALA A 33 7.27 -13.02 8.00
C ALA A 33 7.66 -12.63 6.56
N CYS A 34 8.64 -11.73 6.41
CA CYS A 34 9.20 -11.37 5.12
C CYS A 34 10.20 -12.39 4.59
N GLY A 35 10.77 -13.25 5.43
CA GLY A 35 11.82 -14.18 5.05
C GLY A 35 13.13 -13.50 4.65
N GLU A 36 14.17 -14.31 4.45
CA GLU A 36 15.51 -13.80 4.17
C GLU A 36 15.69 -13.34 2.72
N GLY A 37 16.31 -12.18 2.55
CA GLY A 37 16.78 -11.71 1.26
C GLY A 37 15.77 -10.92 0.43
N GLY A 38 14.72 -10.37 1.04
CA GLY A 38 13.80 -9.44 0.38
C GLY A 38 14.50 -8.21 -0.22
N GLU A 39 15.64 -7.80 0.33
CA GLU A 39 16.48 -6.74 -0.24
C GLU A 39 17.01 -7.05 -1.65
N ARG A 40 17.11 -8.33 -2.04
CA ARG A 40 17.60 -8.76 -3.35
C ARG A 40 16.61 -8.47 -4.48
N ILE A 41 15.33 -8.36 -4.14
CA ILE A 41 14.25 -8.03 -5.09
C ILE A 41 13.60 -6.67 -4.81
N SER A 42 14.02 -6.01 -3.73
CA SER A 42 13.65 -4.62 -3.43
C SER A 42 14.28 -3.69 -4.47
N LEU A 43 13.63 -2.56 -4.72
CA LEU A 43 13.97 -1.72 -5.87
C LEU A 43 13.84 -0.24 -5.55
N LEU A 44 14.71 0.57 -6.17
CA LEU A 44 14.70 2.02 -6.09
C LEU A 44 14.42 2.59 -7.46
N ARG A 45 13.34 3.38 -7.57
CA ARG A 45 12.97 4.08 -8.80
C ARG A 45 13.17 5.57 -8.60
N ALA A 46 13.82 6.20 -9.57
CA ALA A 46 13.80 7.64 -9.73
C ALA A 46 12.68 8.01 -10.70
N PHE A 47 11.76 8.86 -10.26
CA PHE A 47 10.70 9.40 -11.09
C PHE A 47 10.95 10.87 -11.31
N HIS A 48 10.81 11.30 -12.56
CA HIS A 48 10.76 12.71 -12.94
C HIS A 48 9.42 12.97 -13.63
N TYR A 49 8.62 13.83 -13.03
CA TYR A 49 7.29 14.21 -13.46
C TYR A 49 7.37 15.59 -14.09
N MET A 50 7.06 15.68 -15.38
CA MET A 50 7.01 16.95 -16.09
C MET A 50 5.80 17.77 -15.64
N SER A 51 5.93 19.09 -15.68
CA SER A 51 4.83 20.03 -15.49
C SER A 51 3.65 19.71 -16.43
N SER A 52 2.41 19.89 -15.96
CA SER A 52 1.24 19.70 -16.82
C SER A 52 1.18 20.72 -17.96
N SER A 53 1.90 21.84 -17.88
CA SER A 53 2.07 22.76 -19.01
C SER A 53 2.81 22.14 -20.19
N SER A 54 3.55 21.04 -19.97
CA SER A 54 4.17 20.26 -21.05
C SER A 54 3.19 19.32 -21.76
N LEU A 55 1.97 19.15 -21.24
CA LEU A 55 0.95 18.30 -21.86
C LEU A 55 0.24 19.00 -23.02
N PRO A 56 -0.27 18.25 -24.01
CA PRO A 56 -1.12 18.81 -25.05
C PRO A 56 -2.35 19.54 -24.46
N PRO A 57 -2.80 20.67 -25.03
CA PRO A 57 -3.98 21.41 -24.54
C PRO A 57 -5.28 20.60 -24.51
N SER A 58 -5.33 19.48 -25.24
CA SER A 58 -6.46 18.55 -25.25
C SER A 58 -6.57 17.69 -23.99
N VAL A 59 -5.54 17.65 -23.14
CA VAL A 59 -5.56 16.90 -21.88
C VAL A 59 -6.13 17.80 -20.78
N PRO A 60 -7.31 17.49 -20.23
CA PRO A 60 -7.88 18.30 -19.16
C PRO A 60 -7.02 18.17 -17.88
N PRO A 61 -6.94 19.21 -17.03
CA PRO A 61 -6.16 19.18 -15.79
C PRO A 61 -6.52 18.00 -14.87
N SER A 62 -7.79 17.60 -14.84
CA SER A 62 -8.26 16.44 -14.07
C SER A 62 -7.66 15.09 -14.49
N ARG A 63 -7.03 15.02 -15.67
CA ARG A 63 -6.35 13.85 -16.22
C ARG A 63 -4.82 14.04 -16.31
N ALA A 64 -4.29 15.17 -15.86
CA ALA A 64 -2.85 15.43 -15.77
C ALA A 64 -2.23 14.70 -14.56
N LEU A 65 -2.09 13.37 -14.71
CA LEU A 65 -1.53 12.50 -13.68
C LEU A 65 -0.12 12.07 -14.06
N GLY A 66 0.81 12.17 -13.11
CA GLY A 66 2.13 11.56 -13.18
C GLY A 66 2.11 10.07 -12.82
N SER A 67 1.16 9.66 -11.97
CA SER A 67 0.88 8.26 -11.68
C SER A 67 -0.60 8.07 -11.40
N SER A 68 -1.20 7.05 -12.01
CA SER A 68 -2.62 6.73 -11.81
C SER A 68 -2.87 6.16 -10.41
N PRO A 69 -4.11 6.18 -9.90
CA PRO A 69 -4.46 5.55 -8.63
C PRO A 69 -4.07 4.05 -8.54
N HIS A 70 -3.26 3.70 -7.54
CA HIS A 70 -2.81 2.31 -7.30
C HIS A 70 -2.42 2.09 -5.83
N THR A 71 -2.17 0.83 -5.46
CA THR A 71 -1.47 0.47 -4.22
C THR A 71 -0.11 -0.14 -4.56
N ASP A 72 0.81 -0.10 -3.59
CA ASP A 72 2.11 -0.75 -3.72
C ASP A 72 2.06 -2.17 -3.15
N TRP A 73 2.74 -3.09 -3.81
CA TRP A 73 2.59 -4.52 -3.53
C TRP A 73 3.44 -5.03 -2.35
N GLY A 74 4.47 -4.28 -1.98
CA GLY A 74 5.49 -4.69 -1.01
C GLY A 74 5.05 -4.67 0.45
N LEU A 75 6.06 -4.62 1.32
CA LEU A 75 5.87 -4.35 2.74
C LEU A 75 5.79 -2.83 3.00
N PHE A 76 6.79 -2.10 2.51
CA PHE A 76 6.85 -0.64 2.61
C PHE A 76 7.20 0.01 1.27
N THR A 77 6.70 1.22 1.06
CA THR A 77 7.24 2.15 0.07
C THR A 77 7.74 3.39 0.78
N ILE A 78 9.01 3.72 0.60
CA ILE A 78 9.67 4.87 1.23
C ILE A 78 9.99 5.89 0.13
N ILE A 79 9.48 7.10 0.29
CA ILE A 79 9.51 8.14 -0.74
C ILE A 79 10.29 9.33 -0.21
N LEU A 80 11.36 9.69 -0.92
CA LEU A 80 12.01 10.99 -0.81
C LEU A 80 11.45 11.90 -1.91
N GLN A 81 10.78 12.97 -1.49
CA GLN A 81 10.31 14.01 -2.38
C GLN A 81 11.33 15.14 -2.45
N GLN A 82 11.69 15.56 -3.66
CA GLN A 82 12.52 16.76 -3.80
C GLN A 82 11.69 18.00 -3.46
N ARG A 83 12.33 18.98 -2.80
CA ARG A 83 11.77 20.33 -2.68
C ARG A 83 11.55 20.89 -4.08
N GLN A 84 10.38 21.47 -4.31
CA GLN A 84 10.18 22.31 -5.48
C GLN A 84 10.65 23.72 -5.12
N GLU A 85 11.85 24.09 -5.58
CA GLU A 85 12.34 25.46 -5.44
C GLU A 85 11.57 26.38 -6.39
N SER A 86 11.13 27.54 -5.90
CA SER A 86 10.46 28.55 -6.71
C SER A 86 11.47 29.35 -7.51
N THR A 87 11.36 29.29 -8.84
CA THR A 87 12.13 30.14 -9.76
C THR A 87 11.48 31.51 -9.99
N GLY A 88 10.51 31.93 -9.17
CA GLY A 88 9.84 33.22 -9.30
C GLY A 88 9.25 33.74 -7.99
N GLU A 89 9.20 35.07 -7.88
CA GLU A 89 8.78 35.89 -6.73
C GLU A 89 7.26 35.88 -6.45
N GLU A 90 6.52 34.89 -6.95
CA GLU A 90 5.10 34.75 -6.61
C GLU A 90 4.97 33.99 -5.27
N GLU A 91 4.89 34.78 -4.20
CA GLU A 91 4.42 34.35 -2.88
C GLU A 91 2.99 33.78 -3.02
N GLY A 92 2.86 32.45 -3.09
CA GLY A 92 1.55 31.80 -3.16
C GLY A 92 1.55 30.28 -3.25
N ASP A 93 2.55 29.66 -3.90
CA ASP A 93 2.53 28.22 -4.22
C ASP A 93 3.62 27.41 -3.48
N GLU A 94 3.77 27.61 -2.17
CA GLU A 94 4.81 26.95 -1.37
C GLU A 94 4.53 25.46 -1.03
N GLU A 95 3.41 24.87 -1.46
CA GLU A 95 2.97 23.54 -0.98
C GLU A 95 2.52 22.53 -2.07
N GLU A 96 3.09 22.53 -3.28
CA GLU A 96 2.69 21.57 -4.32
C GLU A 96 3.36 20.17 -4.21
N GLY A 97 3.07 19.47 -3.11
CA GLY A 97 3.28 18.02 -3.05
C GLY A 97 2.33 17.30 -4.01
N GLY A 98 2.81 16.90 -5.20
CA GLY A 98 1.98 16.18 -6.18
C GLY A 98 1.47 14.80 -5.73
N LEU A 99 2.01 14.25 -4.64
CA LEU A 99 1.57 12.96 -4.09
C LEU A 99 0.24 13.13 -3.34
N GLN A 100 -0.72 12.26 -3.63
CA GLN A 100 -2.01 12.20 -2.97
C GLN A 100 -2.34 10.77 -2.59
N PHE A 101 -2.99 10.58 -1.46
CA PHE A 101 -3.57 9.29 -1.08
C PHE A 101 -5.07 9.41 -0.87
N ARG A 102 -5.77 8.29 -1.02
CA ARG A 102 -7.21 8.21 -0.82
C ARG A 102 -7.48 7.93 0.66
N GLY A 103 -7.98 8.93 1.36
CA GLY A 103 -8.14 8.90 2.81
C GLY A 103 -9.37 9.66 3.29
N ARG A 104 -9.49 9.78 4.60
CA ARG A 104 -10.50 10.65 5.22
C ARG A 104 -10.12 12.12 5.09
N PRO A 105 -11.10 13.03 5.10
CA PRO A 105 -10.82 14.45 5.11
C PRO A 105 -9.94 14.88 6.28
N GLN A 106 -9.03 15.83 6.01
CA GLN A 106 -8.14 16.38 7.02
C GLN A 106 -8.97 17.03 8.14
N GLY A 107 -8.79 16.58 9.39
CA GLY A 107 -9.58 17.02 10.55
C GLY A 107 -10.74 16.11 10.96
N ALA A 108 -11.03 15.03 10.21
CA ALA A 108 -11.95 14.01 10.66
C ALA A 108 -11.42 13.34 11.95
N ARG A 109 -12.28 13.24 12.99
CA ARG A 109 -11.91 12.56 14.25
C ARG A 109 -11.48 11.12 13.95
N VAL A 110 -10.53 10.60 14.72
CA VAL A 110 -10.08 9.19 14.67
C VAL A 110 -11.16 8.25 15.26
N GLY A 111 -12.42 8.40 14.84
CA GLY A 111 -13.57 7.58 15.23
C GLY A 111 -13.72 6.33 14.35
N ALA A 112 -14.51 5.36 14.82
CA ALA A 112 -14.81 4.14 14.08
C ALA A 112 -15.41 4.49 12.71
N ARG A 113 -15.06 3.73 11.67
CA ARG A 113 -15.57 3.94 10.30
C ARG A 113 -17.09 3.85 10.28
N GLU A 114 -17.75 4.99 10.10
CA GLU A 114 -19.16 5.02 9.80
C GLU A 114 -19.36 4.53 8.35
N GLU A 115 -20.35 3.67 8.18
CA GLU A 115 -20.67 3.07 6.90
C GLU A 115 -21.26 4.16 5.99
N GLY A 116 -20.49 4.60 5.00
CA GLY A 116 -20.88 5.69 4.08
C GLY A 116 -19.94 6.90 4.07
N GLU A 117 -18.90 6.95 4.91
CA GLU A 117 -17.89 8.01 4.84
C GLU A 117 -17.23 8.04 3.45
N GLU A 118 -17.37 9.17 2.76
CA GLU A 118 -16.77 9.39 1.45
C GLU A 118 -15.25 9.63 1.60
N MET A 119 -14.47 8.88 0.83
CA MET A 119 -13.01 9.01 0.81
C MET A 119 -12.59 10.08 -0.21
N GLU A 120 -11.72 10.99 0.19
CA GLU A 120 -11.18 12.05 -0.66
C GLU A 120 -9.71 11.83 -1.02
N TRP A 121 -9.23 12.60 -2.00
CA TRP A 121 -7.80 12.67 -2.31
C TRP A 121 -7.13 13.68 -1.39
N VAL A 122 -6.43 13.15 -0.38
CA VAL A 122 -5.68 13.93 0.60
C VAL A 122 -4.28 14.18 0.06
N ARG A 123 -3.84 15.45 0.06
CA ARG A 123 -2.48 15.83 -0.33
C ARG A 123 -1.47 15.38 0.72
N VAL A 124 -0.32 14.92 0.26
CA VAL A 124 0.85 14.68 1.12
C VAL A 124 1.79 15.89 0.95
N PRO A 125 1.87 16.79 1.94
CA PRO A 125 2.72 17.96 1.82
C PRO A 125 4.19 17.56 1.75
N TRP A 126 4.98 18.36 1.05
CA TRP A 126 6.43 18.26 1.16
C TRP A 126 6.84 18.82 2.52
N VAL A 127 7.62 18.04 3.28
CA VAL A 127 8.19 18.50 4.55
C VAL A 127 9.70 18.31 4.48
N ALA A 128 10.44 19.38 4.76
CA ALA A 128 11.90 19.38 4.74
C ALA A 128 12.46 18.26 5.62
N GLU A 129 13.51 17.58 5.13
CA GLU A 129 14.25 16.56 5.87
C GLU A 129 13.40 15.34 6.32
N THR A 130 12.30 15.06 5.62
CA THR A 130 11.44 13.91 5.90
C THR A 130 11.41 12.90 4.75
N LEU A 131 11.11 11.65 5.12
CA LEU A 131 10.72 10.59 4.22
C LEU A 131 9.24 10.28 4.45
N ILE A 132 8.52 9.96 3.37
CA ILE A 132 7.15 9.47 3.46
C ILE A 132 7.19 7.95 3.42
N VAL A 133 6.51 7.31 4.37
CA VAL A 133 6.41 5.85 4.43
C VAL A 133 4.97 5.43 4.18
N ASN A 134 4.81 4.54 3.21
CA ASN A 134 3.55 3.91 2.87
C ASN A 134 3.61 2.41 3.23
N CYS A 135 2.51 1.86 3.76
CA CYS A 135 2.33 0.42 3.94
C CYS A 135 1.89 -0.20 2.61
N GLY A 136 2.54 -1.29 2.19
CA GLY A 136 2.14 -2.02 1.00
C GLY A 136 1.11 -3.12 1.27
N ASP A 137 0.65 -3.76 0.19
CA ASP A 137 -0.39 -4.80 0.23
C ASP A 137 0.02 -6.02 1.04
N PHE A 138 1.31 -6.40 1.02
CA PHE A 138 1.80 -7.54 1.82
C PHE A 138 1.61 -7.30 3.32
N LEU A 139 1.93 -6.10 3.82
CA LEU A 139 1.73 -5.74 5.22
C LEU A 139 0.25 -5.65 5.59
N ALA A 140 -0.59 -5.14 4.67
CA ALA A 140 -2.04 -5.11 4.87
C ALA A 140 -2.64 -6.53 4.98
N MET A 141 -2.16 -7.48 4.18
CA MET A 141 -2.58 -8.88 4.27
C MET A 141 -2.11 -9.56 5.56
N LEU A 142 -0.87 -9.31 6.00
CA LEU A 142 -0.38 -9.78 7.31
C LEU A 142 -1.25 -9.25 8.46
N SER A 143 -1.62 -7.97 8.40
CA SER A 143 -2.47 -7.33 9.40
C SER A 143 -3.86 -7.96 9.49
N GLU A 144 -4.43 -8.34 8.35
CA GLU A 144 -5.72 -9.03 8.29
C GLU A 144 -5.66 -10.44 8.86
N ARG A 145 -4.57 -11.15 8.58
CA ARG A 145 -4.33 -12.47 9.17
C ARG A 145 -4.28 -12.41 10.69
N LEU A 146 -3.60 -11.40 11.25
CA LEU A 146 -3.54 -11.20 12.71
C LEU A 146 -4.93 -11.02 13.33
N VAL A 147 -5.78 -10.21 12.71
CA VAL A 147 -7.17 -10.02 13.17
C VAL A 147 -7.95 -11.35 13.08
N ALA A 148 -7.78 -12.11 12.01
CA ALA A 148 -8.44 -13.41 11.85
C ALA A 148 -7.98 -14.45 12.91
N GLU A 149 -6.69 -14.50 13.22
CA GLU A 149 -6.13 -15.37 14.26
C GLU A 149 -6.64 -14.99 15.66
N GLY A 150 -6.75 -13.69 15.95
CA GLY A 150 -7.35 -13.18 17.18
C GLY A 150 -8.79 -13.65 17.37
N LYS A 151 -9.63 -13.50 16.33
CA LYS A 151 -11.02 -13.99 16.32
C LYS A 151 -11.10 -15.50 16.54
N ALA A 152 -10.26 -16.28 15.86
CA ALA A 152 -10.25 -17.74 16.00
C ALA A 152 -9.89 -18.19 17.43
N ARG A 153 -8.98 -17.48 18.09
CA ARG A 153 -8.60 -17.74 19.49
C ARG A 153 -9.74 -17.37 20.45
N ALA A 154 -10.40 -16.24 20.23
CA ALA A 154 -11.54 -15.80 21.06
C ALA A 154 -12.77 -16.71 20.90
N GLY A 155 -13.04 -17.20 19.68
CA GLY A 155 -14.16 -18.09 19.38
C GLY A 155 -14.05 -19.49 19.99
N ARG A 156 -12.83 -19.97 20.27
CA ARG A 156 -12.60 -21.24 21.00
C ARG A 156 -12.76 -21.13 22.51
N GLY A 157 -12.95 -19.93 23.06
CA GLY A 157 -13.05 -19.67 24.49
C GLY A 157 -14.43 -19.19 24.97
N ARG A 158 -15.45 -19.13 24.10
CA ARG A 158 -16.83 -18.75 24.48
C ARG A 158 -17.79 -19.93 24.32
N GLU A 159 -17.88 -20.74 25.37
CA GLU A 159 -19.16 -21.34 25.74
C GLU A 159 -20.02 -20.23 26.39
N GLU A 160 -21.20 -20.02 25.82
CA GLU A 160 -22.40 -19.32 26.32
C GLU A 160 -22.26 -17.97 27.07
N GLY A 161 -22.92 -16.95 26.50
CA GLY A 161 -23.58 -15.91 27.30
C GLY A 161 -22.79 -14.62 27.58
N ARG A 162 -22.53 -13.80 26.54
CA ARG A 162 -22.53 -12.33 26.70
C ARG A 162 -22.57 -11.62 25.35
N GLU A 163 -23.70 -10.99 25.06
CA GLU A 163 -23.80 -9.89 24.09
C GLU A 163 -22.89 -8.75 24.56
N GLY A 164 -21.68 -8.71 24.01
CA GLY A 164 -20.71 -7.63 24.21
C GLY A 164 -20.45 -6.99 22.87
N GLY A 165 -20.63 -5.66 22.82
CA GLY A 165 -20.68 -4.84 21.60
C GLY A 165 -19.62 -5.16 20.56
N THR A 166 -20.04 -5.10 19.29
CA THR A 166 -19.20 -5.21 18.10
C THR A 166 -18.30 -3.99 17.96
N GLU A 167 -17.26 -3.89 18.79
CA GLU A 167 -16.12 -3.05 18.44
C GLU A 167 -15.50 -3.71 17.19
N LYS A 168 -15.76 -3.14 16.01
CA LYS A 168 -15.12 -3.56 14.76
C LYS A 168 -13.60 -3.43 14.97
N GLU A 169 -12.96 -4.55 15.31
CA GLU A 169 -11.53 -4.63 15.55
C GLU A 169 -10.81 -4.06 14.34
N ARG A 170 -10.15 -2.91 14.53
CA ARG A 170 -9.57 -2.15 13.42
C ARG A 170 -8.34 -2.90 12.92
N ARG A 171 -8.22 -3.04 11.59
CA ARG A 171 -7.00 -3.54 10.95
C ARG A 171 -5.84 -2.60 11.32
N PRO A 172 -4.72 -3.13 11.86
CA PRO A 172 -3.60 -2.30 12.28
C PRO A 172 -2.97 -1.48 11.15
N PHE A 173 -2.78 -2.11 9.99
CA PHE A 173 -2.23 -1.46 8.80
C PHE A 173 -3.17 -1.59 7.60
N HIS A 174 -3.13 -0.59 6.74
CA HIS A 174 -3.86 -0.55 5.47
C HIS A 174 -2.91 -0.12 4.36
N SER A 175 -3.12 -0.63 3.16
CA SER A 175 -2.41 -0.19 1.96
C SER A 175 -3.21 0.92 1.28
N PRO A 176 -2.80 2.20 1.39
CA PRO A 176 -3.54 3.32 0.83
C PRO A 176 -3.40 3.37 -0.69
N VAL A 177 -4.55 3.56 -1.35
CA VAL A 177 -4.57 3.93 -2.76
C VAL A 177 -3.96 5.32 -2.88
N HIS A 178 -2.96 5.48 -3.73
CA HIS A 178 -2.29 6.76 -3.93
C HIS A 178 -2.07 7.04 -5.42
N ARG A 179 -1.80 8.30 -5.74
CA ARG A 179 -1.58 8.82 -7.10
C ARG A 179 -0.61 9.99 -7.06
N VAL A 180 -0.11 10.38 -8.24
CA VAL A 180 0.67 11.61 -8.39
C VAL A 180 -0.01 12.52 -9.40
N THR A 181 -0.34 13.74 -8.99
CA THR A 181 -0.82 14.81 -9.86
C THR A 181 0.37 15.64 -10.37
N LEU A 182 0.27 16.14 -11.60
CA LEU A 182 1.29 17.04 -12.16
C LEU A 182 1.01 18.48 -11.71
N SER A 183 2.06 19.22 -11.37
CA SER A 183 1.98 20.66 -11.12
C SER A 183 1.83 21.39 -12.45
N PRO A 184 1.03 22.47 -12.54
CA PRO A 184 0.90 23.25 -13.76
C PRO A 184 2.15 24.03 -14.14
N SER A 185 3.03 24.34 -13.19
CA SER A 185 4.12 25.27 -13.41
C SER A 185 5.50 24.63 -13.27
N ARG A 186 5.61 23.45 -12.61
CA ARG A 186 6.92 22.88 -12.26
C ARG A 186 7.02 21.38 -12.45
N ASP A 187 8.23 20.95 -12.81
CA ASP A 187 8.60 19.55 -12.77
C ASP A 187 8.80 19.11 -11.31
N ARG A 188 8.75 17.80 -11.09
CA ARG A 188 8.96 17.19 -9.76
C ARG A 188 9.77 15.92 -9.89
N THR A 189 10.75 15.75 -9.01
CA THR A 189 11.51 14.51 -8.90
C THR A 189 11.23 13.82 -7.57
N SER A 190 11.14 12.50 -7.58
CA SER A 190 11.11 11.69 -6.35
C SER A 190 11.93 10.42 -6.48
N LEU A 191 12.56 10.02 -5.39
CA LEU A 191 13.16 8.70 -5.23
C LEU A 191 12.20 7.83 -4.43
N VAL A 192 11.85 6.66 -4.97
CA VAL A 192 10.87 5.74 -4.39
C VAL A 192 11.53 4.39 -4.19
N PHE A 193 11.72 4.00 -2.94
CA PHE A 193 12.24 2.71 -2.54
C PHE A 193 11.09 1.78 -2.15
N PHE A 194 11.00 0.62 -2.79
CA PHE A 194 10.01 -0.40 -2.48
C PHE A 194 10.71 -1.54 -1.77
N PHE A 195 10.36 -1.74 -0.49
CA PHE A 195 10.85 -2.83 0.32
C PHE A 195 9.93 -4.03 0.19
N TYR A 196 10.44 -5.11 -0.37
CA TYR A 196 9.70 -6.34 -0.62
C TYR A 196 10.08 -7.43 0.37
N PRO A 197 9.15 -8.35 0.70
CA PRO A 197 9.52 -9.62 1.32
C PRO A 197 10.41 -10.43 0.36
N SER A 198 11.00 -11.51 0.86
CA SER A 198 11.74 -12.48 0.04
C SER A 198 10.88 -13.02 -1.09
N TYR A 199 11.52 -13.39 -2.20
CA TYR A 199 10.85 -14.02 -3.33
C TYR A 199 10.08 -15.28 -2.88
N ASP A 200 10.69 -16.07 -1.99
CA ASP A 200 10.14 -17.33 -1.49
C ASP A 200 9.22 -17.14 -0.27
N ALA A 201 9.00 -15.90 0.17
CA ALA A 201 8.13 -15.62 1.31
C ALA A 201 6.69 -16.10 0.98
N PRO A 202 6.05 -16.86 1.88
CA PRO A 202 4.69 -17.33 1.64
C PRO A 202 3.72 -16.14 1.61
N MET A 203 2.78 -16.14 0.64
CA MET A 203 1.73 -15.14 0.63
C MET A 203 0.87 -15.24 1.90
N PRO A 204 0.60 -14.12 2.61
CA PRO A 204 -0.26 -14.15 3.77
C PRO A 204 -1.66 -14.58 3.34
N ALA A 205 -2.17 -15.67 3.90
CA ALA A 205 -3.50 -16.16 3.57
C ALA A 205 -4.55 -15.09 3.93
N THR A 206 -5.29 -14.61 2.93
CA THR A 206 -6.52 -13.85 3.20
C THR A 206 -7.51 -14.82 3.83
N GLY A 207 -7.90 -14.61 5.09
CA GLY A 207 -8.91 -15.45 5.74
C GLY A 207 -10.19 -15.56 4.89
N ARG A 208 -10.99 -16.62 5.07
CA ARG A 208 -12.27 -16.85 4.35
C ARG A 208 -13.22 -15.64 4.31
N GLU A 209 -13.09 -14.69 5.24
CA GLU A 209 -13.83 -13.42 5.25
C GLU A 209 -13.29 -12.37 4.25
N GLY A 210 -11.99 -12.31 3.99
CA GLY A 210 -11.38 -11.38 3.02
C GLY A 210 -11.84 -11.65 1.59
N LEU A 211 -11.95 -12.93 1.21
CA LEU A 211 -12.56 -13.39 -0.04
C LEU A 211 -14.07 -13.08 -0.15
N ARG A 212 -14.77 -12.94 0.99
CA ARG A 212 -16.21 -12.58 1.04
C ARG A 212 -16.45 -11.08 0.93
N GLU A 213 -15.59 -10.23 1.51
CA GLU A 213 -15.63 -8.78 1.28
C GLU A 213 -15.31 -8.45 -0.19
N GLU A 214 -14.35 -9.16 -0.79
CA GLU A 214 -14.01 -9.05 -2.21
C GLU A 214 -15.21 -9.35 -3.12
N ARG A 215 -15.97 -10.42 -2.87
CA ARG A 215 -17.23 -10.69 -3.59
C ARG A 215 -18.33 -9.66 -3.35
N ARG A 216 -18.36 -8.99 -2.19
CA ARG A 216 -19.38 -7.97 -1.88
C ARG A 216 -19.09 -6.63 -2.57
N GLU A 217 -17.82 -6.23 -2.69
CA GLU A 217 -17.43 -5.06 -3.50
C GLU A 217 -17.65 -5.31 -5.00
N VAL A 218 -17.38 -6.54 -5.48
CA VAL A 218 -17.64 -6.93 -6.88
C VAL A 218 -19.15 -7.07 -7.19
N GLY A 219 -19.96 -7.45 -6.19
CA GLY A 219 -21.40 -7.73 -6.34
C GLY A 219 -22.32 -6.51 -6.41
N ARG A 220 -21.84 -5.30 -6.10
CA ARG A 220 -22.61 -4.05 -6.22
C ARG A 220 -22.14 -3.22 -7.43
N GLY A 221 -22.33 -3.78 -8.61
CA GLY A 221 -22.46 -3.03 -9.87
C GLY A 221 -21.20 -2.37 -10.44
N GLY A 222 -20.53 -3.07 -11.37
CA GLY A 222 -19.91 -2.43 -12.53
C GLY A 222 -18.38 -2.32 -12.57
N LYS A 223 -17.79 -3.04 -13.53
CA LYS A 223 -16.41 -2.99 -14.06
C LYS A 223 -15.33 -3.51 -13.09
N GLY A 224 -14.31 -4.18 -13.64
CA GLY A 224 -13.24 -4.87 -12.91
C GLY A 224 -12.46 -3.99 -11.92
N HIS A 225 -11.47 -4.59 -11.24
CA HIS A 225 -10.65 -3.93 -10.20
C HIS A 225 -10.34 -2.47 -10.55
N LYS A 226 -10.91 -1.53 -9.78
CA LYS A 226 -10.83 -0.08 -10.05
C LYS A 226 -9.41 0.47 -9.99
N TYR A 227 -8.49 -0.26 -9.36
CA TYR A 227 -7.09 0.11 -9.13
C TYR A 227 -6.17 -1.10 -9.33
N ASN A 228 -4.93 -0.83 -9.76
CA ASN A 228 -3.89 -1.87 -9.81
C ASN A 228 -3.42 -2.17 -8.38
N THR A 229 -3.84 -3.30 -7.84
CA THR A 229 -3.46 -3.77 -6.49
C THR A 229 -2.86 -5.17 -6.60
N LEU A 230 -2.11 -5.58 -5.57
CA LEU A 230 -1.64 -6.97 -5.46
C LEU A 230 -2.81 -7.95 -5.36
N ARG A 231 -3.96 -7.45 -4.88
CA ARG A 231 -5.23 -8.18 -4.72
C ARG A 231 -6.06 -8.11 -5.99
N GLY A 232 -5.81 -9.03 -6.92
CA GLY A 232 -6.74 -9.25 -8.04
C GLY A 232 -6.44 -10.54 -8.78
N GLU A 233 -7.51 -11.26 -9.13
CA GLU A 233 -7.56 -12.56 -9.80
C GLU A 233 -6.58 -13.58 -9.20
N SER A 234 -6.81 -13.96 -7.94
CA SER A 234 -6.51 -15.34 -7.56
C SER A 234 -7.49 -16.22 -8.34
N GLU A 235 -7.16 -16.61 -9.56
CA GLU A 235 -7.77 -17.79 -10.14
C GLU A 235 -7.51 -18.94 -9.16
N GLU A 236 -8.59 -19.45 -8.55
CA GLU A 236 -8.58 -20.75 -7.92
C GLU A 236 -8.17 -21.76 -8.99
N THR A 237 -6.88 -22.01 -9.12
CA THR A 237 -6.41 -23.23 -9.75
C THR A 237 -6.69 -24.34 -8.75
N ARG A 238 -7.92 -24.87 -8.80
CA ARG A 238 -8.20 -26.24 -8.38
C ARG A 238 -7.40 -27.15 -9.30
N GLY A 239 -6.12 -27.33 -8.98
CA GLY A 239 -5.33 -28.44 -9.50
C GLY A 239 -5.93 -29.74 -8.96
N GLU A 240 -6.28 -30.63 -9.88
CA GLU A 240 -6.67 -31.99 -9.56
C GLU A 240 -5.50 -32.68 -8.80
N GLY A 241 -5.76 -33.10 -7.56
CA GLY A 241 -5.07 -34.23 -6.94
C GLY A 241 -3.63 -34.07 -6.44
N GLY A 242 -3.10 -32.86 -6.25
CA GLY A 242 -1.79 -32.63 -5.61
C GLY A 242 -1.89 -31.67 -4.42
N GLU A 243 -1.11 -31.92 -3.36
CA GLU A 243 -0.98 -31.01 -2.22
C GLU A 243 -0.48 -29.64 -2.74
N ALA A 244 -1.37 -28.65 -2.83
CA ALA A 244 -1.03 -27.36 -3.40
C ALA A 244 -0.10 -26.61 -2.43
N SER A 245 1.18 -26.49 -2.79
CA SER A 245 2.11 -25.62 -2.08
C SER A 245 1.56 -24.17 -2.06
N PRO A 246 1.66 -23.46 -0.92
CA PRO A 246 1.20 -22.09 -0.84
C PRO A 246 2.00 -21.20 -1.81
N LEU A 247 1.28 -20.38 -2.58
CA LEU A 247 1.87 -19.43 -3.53
C LEU A 247 2.85 -18.48 -2.81
N THR A 248 4.05 -18.32 -3.34
CA THR A 248 5.03 -17.37 -2.78
C THR A 248 4.80 -15.95 -3.32
N PHE A 249 5.36 -14.96 -2.63
CA PHE A 249 5.30 -13.56 -3.07
C PHE A 249 5.89 -13.38 -4.46
N GLY A 250 7.04 -13.99 -4.73
CA GLY A 250 7.72 -13.93 -6.01
C GLY A 250 6.93 -14.55 -7.15
N GLU A 251 6.29 -15.70 -6.92
CA GLU A 251 5.41 -16.34 -7.90
C GLU A 251 4.18 -15.49 -8.19
N HIS A 252 3.56 -14.92 -7.15
CA HIS A 252 2.40 -14.04 -7.29
C HIS A 252 2.76 -12.76 -8.07
N LEU A 253 3.91 -12.15 -7.73
CA LEU A 253 4.48 -11.01 -8.43
C LEU A 253 4.68 -11.31 -9.91
N ALA A 254 5.34 -12.42 -10.25
CA ALA A 254 5.61 -12.83 -11.62
C ALA A 254 4.32 -13.04 -12.44
N ARG A 255 3.30 -13.68 -11.85
CA ARG A 255 1.99 -13.89 -12.49
C ARG A 255 1.29 -12.56 -12.79
N LYS A 256 1.26 -11.64 -11.82
CA LYS A 256 0.71 -10.30 -12.01
C LYS A 256 1.41 -9.54 -13.14
N TRP A 257 2.74 -9.57 -13.18
CA TRP A 257 3.50 -8.92 -14.26
C TRP A 257 3.25 -9.54 -15.64
N ALA A 258 3.01 -10.85 -15.72
CA ALA A 258 2.66 -11.51 -16.98
C ALA A 258 1.32 -10.99 -17.52
N GLY A 259 0.31 -10.82 -16.66
CA GLY A 259 -1.01 -10.29 -17.05
C GLY A 259 -1.00 -8.82 -17.49
N VAL A 260 -0.03 -8.02 -17.03
CA VAL A 260 0.13 -6.62 -17.46
C VAL A 260 0.66 -6.50 -18.90
N LYS A 261 1.39 -7.50 -19.40
CA LYS A 261 1.96 -7.46 -20.78
C LYS A 261 0.96 -7.82 -21.87
N SER A 262 -0.23 -8.33 -21.51
CA SER A 262 -1.24 -8.82 -22.45
C SER A 262 -2.41 -7.87 -22.71
N SER A 263 -2.36 -6.61 -22.22
CA SER A 263 -3.41 -5.60 -22.40
C SER A 263 -3.01 -4.46 -23.33
#